data_AF-A0A7S2JYI8-F1
#
_entry.id   AF-A0A7S2JYI8-F1
#
_cell.length_a   1.000
_cell.length_b   1.000
_cell.length_c   1.000
_cell.angle_alpha   90.00
_cell.angle_beta   90.00
_cell.angle_gamma   90.00
#
_symmetry.space_group_name_H-M   'P 1'
#
loop_
_entity.id
_entity.type
_entity.pdbx_description
1 polymer ?
#
loop_
_entity_poly.entity_id
_entity_poly.type
_entity_poly.pdbx_seq_one_letter_code
_entity_poly.pdbx_strand_id
1 'polypeptide(L)'
;MGGAASSRQRKYEANKVPDFPVELNGDARAILEAHSREIASIKKQLGLNMFAVPQHGDAAGIRKVALLTAGGLAPCLSSAVGGLIERYTELHPSIEIICYIGGYKGLLQGHSVPVTPSVRRSASVLHYHGGSPIGNSRVKLSNVEDCVKRGYVRPGQDPRQVAADQLVRDGVEVLHTIGGDDT
;
A
#
# COMPACT_ATOMS: atom_id res chain seq x y z
N MET A 1 41.91 6.80 10.63
CA MET A 1 41.36 7.98 9.92
C MET A 1 39.91 7.68 9.58
N GLY A 2 38.97 8.30 10.30
CA GLY A 2 37.54 8.07 10.13
C GLY A 2 37.00 8.81 8.91
N GLY A 3 36.30 8.10 8.03
CA GLY A 3 35.62 8.68 6.88
C GLY A 3 34.41 9.50 7.34
N ALA A 4 34.40 10.79 7.01
CA ALA A 4 33.31 11.69 7.36
C ALA A 4 32.01 11.27 6.64
N ALA A 5 30.93 11.07 7.41
CA ALA A 5 29.62 10.77 6.88
C ALA A 5 29.13 11.86 5.91
N SER A 6 28.59 11.44 4.77
CA SER A 6 28.10 12.35 3.73
C SER A 6 26.99 13.27 4.25
N SER A 7 26.85 14.46 3.68
CA SER A 7 25.81 15.44 4.06
C SER A 7 24.38 14.90 3.94
N ARG A 8 24.16 13.87 3.12
CA ARG A 8 22.89 13.13 3.01
C ARG A 8 22.66 12.20 4.20
N GLN A 9 23.70 11.54 4.68
CA GLN A 9 23.66 10.62 5.82
C GLN A 9 23.38 11.37 7.13
N ARG A 10 23.98 12.56 7.28
CA ARG A 10 23.69 13.45 8.42
C ARG A 10 22.25 13.97 8.43
N LYS A 11 21.64 14.22 7.27
CA LYS A 11 20.22 14.62 7.19
C LYS A 11 19.26 13.46 7.42
N TYR A 12 19.64 12.24 7.06
CA TYR A 12 18.88 11.02 7.37
C TYR A 12 18.85 10.76 8.88
N GLU A 13 20.00 10.85 9.56
CA GLU A 13 20.03 10.67 11.02
C GLU A 13 19.31 11.80 11.77
N ALA A 14 19.42 13.04 11.30
CA ALA A 14 18.75 14.19 11.93
C ALA A 14 17.21 14.17 11.82
N ASN A 15 16.65 13.45 10.86
CA ASN A 15 15.21 13.37 10.59
C ASN A 15 14.60 11.99 10.89
N LYS A 16 15.36 11.08 11.48
CA LYS A 16 14.81 9.81 11.97
C LYS A 16 13.79 10.18 13.07
N VAL A 17 12.52 9.80 12.88
CA VAL A 17 11.56 9.81 13.99
C VAL A 17 12.21 8.96 15.09
N PRO A 18 12.36 9.47 16.32
CA PRO A 18 12.96 8.67 17.37
C PRO A 18 12.20 7.36 17.43
N ASP A 19 12.93 6.23 17.41
CA ASP A 19 12.36 4.98 17.85
C ASP A 19 11.85 5.28 19.27
N PHE A 20 10.55 5.45 19.43
CA PHE A 20 9.97 5.57 20.75
C PHE A 20 10.24 4.21 21.39
N PRO A 21 11.15 4.12 22.37
CA PRO A 21 11.27 2.88 23.10
C PRO A 21 9.96 2.80 23.89
N VAL A 22 9.02 1.99 23.40
CA VAL A 22 7.93 1.54 24.25
C VAL A 22 8.63 0.68 25.29
N GLU A 23 8.96 1.28 26.45
CA GLU A 23 9.30 0.50 27.64
C GLU A 23 8.06 -0.30 28.01
N LEU A 24 7.97 -1.49 27.42
CA LEU A 24 6.98 -2.47 27.81
C LEU A 24 7.32 -2.88 29.24
N ASN A 25 6.37 -2.70 30.16
CA ASN A 25 6.49 -3.29 31.49
C ASN A 25 6.66 -4.82 31.35
N GLY A 26 7.23 -5.45 32.38
CA GLY A 26 7.56 -6.88 32.36
C GLY A 26 6.39 -7.77 31.92
N ASP A 27 5.18 -7.39 32.30
CA ASP A 27 3.95 -8.09 31.93
C ASP A 27 3.63 -7.99 30.43
N ALA A 28 3.71 -6.80 29.84
CA ALA A 28 3.47 -6.61 28.41
C ALA A 28 4.52 -7.33 27.55
N ARG A 29 5.77 -7.39 28.01
CA ARG A 29 6.84 -8.15 27.36
C ARG A 29 6.57 -9.65 27.41
N ALA A 30 6.15 -10.16 28.58
CA ALA A 30 5.79 -11.56 28.75
C ALA A 30 4.59 -11.98 27.87
N ILE A 31 3.59 -11.10 27.73
CA ILE A 31 2.45 -11.31 26.83
C ILE A 31 2.90 -11.36 25.37
N LEU A 32 3.77 -10.43 24.94
CA LEU A 32 4.28 -10.43 23.56
C LEU A 32 5.11 -11.68 23.26
N GLU A 33 5.93 -12.14 24.20
CA GLU A 33 6.70 -13.37 24.06
C GLU A 33 5.81 -14.61 24.02
N ALA A 34 4.76 -14.65 24.83
CA ALA A 34 3.76 -15.72 24.81
C ALA A 34 3.03 -15.77 23.45
N HIS A 35 2.52 -14.64 22.96
CA HIS A 35 1.89 -14.57 21.64
C HIS A 35 2.86 -14.93 20.52
N SER A 36 4.13 -14.51 20.61
CA SER A 36 5.15 -14.85 19.61
C SER A 36 5.41 -16.36 19.56
N ARG A 37 5.46 -17.03 20.71
CA ARG A 37 5.59 -18.50 20.81
C ARG A 37 4.36 -19.22 20.26
N GLU A 38 3.17 -18.70 20.56
CA GLU A 38 1.91 -19.27 20.07
C GLU A 38 1.78 -19.13 18.56
N ILE A 39 2.09 -17.96 18.00
CA ILE A 39 2.17 -17.72 16.56
C ILE A 39 3.18 -18.67 15.90
N ALA A 40 4.35 -18.88 16.51
CA ALA A 40 5.35 -19.81 15.98
C ALA A 40 4.86 -21.27 16.00
N SER A 41 4.15 -21.68 17.05
CA SER A 41 3.53 -23.00 17.15
C SER A 41 2.45 -23.21 16.10
N ILE A 42 1.54 -22.23 15.94
CA ILE A 42 0.47 -22.25 14.92
C ILE A 42 1.07 -22.33 13.52
N LYS A 43 2.10 -21.52 13.22
CA LYS A 43 2.80 -21.57 11.93
C LYS A 43 3.38 -22.95 11.64
N LYS A 44 3.99 -23.59 12.64
CA LYS A 44 4.55 -24.95 12.53
C LYS A 44 3.46 -26.00 12.30
N GLN A 45 2.34 -25.92 13.02
CA GLN A 45 1.20 -26.84 12.87
C GLN A 45 0.53 -26.71 11.50
N LEU A 46 0.44 -25.50 10.97
CA LEU A 46 -0.17 -25.21 9.68
C LEU A 46 0.79 -25.42 8.48
N GLY A 47 2.05 -25.82 8.72
CA GLY A 47 3.06 -25.94 7.66
C GLY A 47 3.37 -24.60 6.99
N LEU A 48 3.03 -23.48 7.64
CA LEU A 48 3.35 -22.13 7.17
C LEU A 48 4.82 -21.88 7.45
N ASN A 49 5.68 -22.20 6.48
CA ASN A 49 6.98 -21.56 6.42
C ASN A 49 6.72 -20.06 6.39
N MET A 50 7.39 -19.33 7.30
CA MET A 50 7.52 -17.88 7.16
C MET A 50 7.83 -17.64 5.69
N PHE A 51 6.95 -16.94 4.96
CA PHE A 51 7.37 -16.35 3.71
C PHE A 51 8.61 -15.57 4.10
N ALA A 52 9.80 -16.10 3.77
CA ALA A 52 10.97 -15.29 3.75
C ALA A 52 10.56 -14.15 2.84
N VAL A 53 10.37 -12.94 3.42
CA VAL A 53 10.25 -11.74 2.61
C VAL A 53 11.46 -11.83 1.70
N PRO A 54 11.29 -12.06 0.38
CA PRO A 54 12.42 -12.30 -0.49
C PRO A 54 13.34 -11.11 -0.31
N GLN A 55 14.54 -11.36 0.23
CA GLN A 55 15.55 -10.32 0.34
C GLN A 55 15.98 -10.03 -1.08
N HIS A 56 15.48 -8.89 -1.58
CA HIS A 56 15.82 -8.26 -2.85
C HIS A 56 15.79 -9.18 -4.06
N GLY A 57 14.62 -9.25 -4.71
CA GLY A 57 14.48 -9.87 -6.01
C GLY A 57 15.11 -9.03 -7.10
N ASP A 58 16.33 -9.38 -7.51
CA ASP A 58 16.85 -9.05 -8.84
C ASP A 58 16.55 -10.20 -9.80
N ALA A 59 15.43 -10.08 -10.52
CA ALA A 59 15.18 -10.68 -11.83
C ALA A 59 14.03 -9.90 -12.48
N ALA A 60 14.38 -8.84 -13.22
CA ALA A 60 13.46 -7.84 -13.79
C ALA A 60 12.53 -7.22 -12.73
N GLY A 61 13.13 -6.45 -11.80
CA GLY A 61 12.41 -5.86 -10.67
C GLY A 61 11.18 -5.06 -11.07
N ILE A 62 10.12 -5.18 -10.26
CA ILE A 62 8.90 -4.38 -10.34
C ILE A 62 9.30 -2.92 -10.54
N ARG A 63 8.75 -2.26 -11.56
CA ARG A 63 9.01 -0.86 -11.90
C ARG A 63 7.88 0.05 -11.47
N LYS A 64 6.63 -0.43 -11.47
CA LYS A 64 5.47 0.40 -11.12
C LYS A 64 4.38 -0.36 -10.38
N VAL A 65 3.86 0.30 -9.36
CA VAL A 65 2.76 -0.21 -8.53
C VAL A 65 1.63 0.81 -8.46
N ALA A 66 0.42 0.33 -8.27
CA ALA A 66 -0.75 1.17 -8.09
C ALA A 66 -1.43 0.93 -6.73
N LEU A 67 -2.03 1.99 -6.20
CA LEU A 67 -2.82 1.98 -4.98
C LEU A 67 -4.27 2.36 -5.34
N LEU A 68 -5.23 1.67 -4.74
CA LEU A 68 -6.62 2.09 -4.76
C LEU A 68 -7.30 1.75 -3.43
N THR A 69 -8.28 2.55 -3.02
CA THR A 69 -9.12 2.23 -1.86
C THR A 69 -10.55 1.93 -2.30
N ALA A 70 -11.15 0.86 -1.77
CA ALA A 70 -12.53 0.51 -2.01
C ALA A 70 -13.20 -0.01 -0.72
N GLY A 71 -14.52 -0.18 -0.77
CA GLY A 71 -15.30 -0.68 0.36
C GLY A 71 -15.95 0.45 1.16
N GLY A 72 -16.31 0.18 2.41
CA GLY A 72 -16.89 1.19 3.32
C GLY A 72 -15.85 2.26 3.68
N LEU A 73 -16.30 3.47 4.03
CA LEU A 73 -15.38 4.47 4.59
C LEU A 73 -14.90 3.98 5.95
N ALA A 74 -13.59 3.78 6.08
CA ALA A 74 -12.95 3.42 7.33
C ALA A 74 -11.98 4.54 7.76
N PRO A 75 -11.81 4.77 9.08
CA PRO A 75 -10.90 5.79 9.59
C PRO A 75 -9.42 5.48 9.26
N CYS A 76 -9.07 4.27 8.84
CA CYS A 76 -7.69 3.85 8.67
C CYS A 76 -7.18 3.79 7.22
N LEU A 77 -8.02 4.03 6.19
CA LEU A 77 -7.59 3.87 4.79
C LEU A 77 -6.43 4.82 4.43
N SER A 78 -6.45 6.04 4.96
CA SER A 78 -5.39 7.03 4.81
C SER A 78 -4.06 6.52 5.39
N SER A 79 -4.10 5.94 6.60
CA SER A 79 -2.92 5.37 7.24
C SER A 79 -2.33 4.20 6.44
N ALA A 80 -3.17 3.34 5.84
CA ALA A 80 -2.72 2.26 4.98
C ALA A 80 -2.04 2.76 3.69
N VAL A 81 -2.62 3.79 3.05
CA VAL A 81 -2.01 4.45 1.88
C VAL A 81 -0.66 5.08 2.27
N GLY A 82 -0.60 5.79 3.39
CA GLY A 82 0.63 6.39 3.91
C GLY A 82 1.72 5.35 4.17
N GLY A 83 1.39 4.29 4.90
CA GLY A 83 2.35 3.24 5.24
C GLY A 83 2.91 2.49 4.02
N LEU A 84 2.08 2.27 2.98
CA LEU A 84 2.57 1.69 1.73
C LEU A 84 3.53 2.63 1.01
N ILE A 85 3.21 3.92 0.92
CA ILE A 85 4.09 4.92 0.30
C ILE A 85 5.42 5.00 1.06
N GLU A 86 5.39 5.04 2.39
CA GLU A 86 6.60 5.05 3.23
C GLU A 86 7.43 3.79 3.02
N ARG A 87 6.80 2.61 3.04
CA ARG A 87 7.53 1.35 2.90
C ARG A 87 8.18 1.18 1.54
N TYR A 88 7.49 1.56 0.47
CA TYR A 88 8.10 1.61 -0.86
C TYR A 88 9.20 2.67 -0.93
N THR A 89 9.04 3.81 -0.25
CA THR A 89 10.09 4.85 -0.22
C THR A 89 11.35 4.36 0.49
N GLU A 90 11.21 3.59 1.56
CA GLU A 90 12.32 3.03 2.33
C GLU A 90 13.04 1.91 1.59
N LEU A 91 12.28 0.93 1.07
CA LEU A 91 12.85 -0.30 0.51
C LEU A 91 13.14 -0.23 -0.99
N HIS A 92 12.31 0.49 -1.74
CA HIS A 92 12.31 0.47 -3.20
C HIS A 92 12.04 1.87 -3.79
N PRO A 93 12.91 2.86 -3.53
CA PRO A 93 12.66 4.26 -3.91
C PRO A 93 12.59 4.50 -5.43
N SER A 94 13.12 3.58 -6.24
CA SER A 94 13.04 3.61 -7.70
C SER A 94 11.70 3.16 -8.27
N ILE A 95 10.87 2.46 -7.49
CA ILE A 95 9.56 1.98 -7.94
C ILE A 95 8.60 3.15 -8.06
N GLU A 96 8.02 3.35 -9.24
CA GLU A 96 6.97 4.32 -9.45
C GLU A 96 5.68 3.89 -8.74
N ILE A 97 4.99 4.84 -8.12
CA ILE A 97 3.71 4.58 -7.46
C ILE A 97 2.67 5.52 -8.06
N ILE A 98 1.53 4.97 -8.47
CA ILE A 98 0.34 5.74 -8.86
C ILE A 98 -0.84 5.41 -7.93
N CYS A 99 -1.76 6.35 -7.80
CA CYS A 99 -3.00 6.16 -7.03
C CYS A 99 -4.21 6.37 -7.94
N TYR A 100 -5.10 5.39 -8.05
CA TYR A 100 -6.36 5.56 -8.79
C TYR A 100 -7.36 6.36 -7.96
N ILE A 101 -7.81 7.49 -8.51
CA ILE A 101 -8.69 8.43 -7.80
C ILE A 101 -10.11 7.86 -7.70
N GLY A 102 -10.63 7.76 -6.47
CA GLY A 102 -11.95 7.18 -6.20
C GLY A 102 -11.97 5.67 -6.39
N GLY A 103 -10.82 5.00 -6.23
CA GLY A 103 -10.69 3.54 -6.27
C GLY A 103 -10.94 2.93 -7.64
N TYR A 104 -11.73 1.85 -7.71
CA TYR A 104 -12.10 1.19 -8.98
C TYR A 104 -12.74 2.13 -10.01
N LYS A 105 -13.42 3.20 -9.60
CA LYS A 105 -13.90 4.23 -10.54
C LYS A 105 -12.73 4.83 -11.33
N GLY A 106 -11.69 5.27 -10.61
CA GLY A 106 -10.49 5.84 -11.22
C GLY A 106 -9.79 4.83 -12.13
N LEU A 107 -9.70 3.57 -11.70
CA LEU A 107 -9.14 2.49 -12.53
C LEU A 107 -9.93 2.30 -13.83
N LEU A 108 -11.26 2.20 -13.78
CA LEU A 108 -12.07 2.02 -15.00
C LEU A 108 -11.98 3.20 -15.97
N GLN A 109 -11.71 4.41 -15.44
CA GLN A 109 -11.64 5.65 -16.21
C GLN A 109 -10.21 6.06 -16.58
N GLY A 110 -9.19 5.30 -16.17
CA GLY A 110 -7.78 5.66 -16.36
C GLY A 110 -7.37 6.93 -15.60
N HIS A 111 -8.06 7.27 -14.53
CA HIS A 111 -7.81 8.46 -13.73
C HIS A 111 -6.94 8.12 -12.52
N SER A 112 -5.65 8.43 -12.61
CA SER A 112 -4.68 8.24 -11.55
C SER A 112 -3.83 9.51 -11.31
N VAL A 113 -3.18 9.55 -10.16
CA VAL A 113 -2.17 10.57 -9.82
C VAL A 113 -0.87 9.90 -9.39
N PRO A 114 0.30 10.46 -9.76
CA PRO A 114 1.58 9.91 -9.34
C PRO A 114 1.91 10.30 -7.90
N VAL A 115 2.56 9.40 -7.16
CA VAL A 115 3.17 9.72 -5.87
C VAL A 115 4.54 10.32 -6.13
N THR A 116 4.60 11.65 -6.09
CA THR A 116 5.82 12.41 -6.36
C THR A 116 6.81 12.35 -5.17
N PRO A 117 8.06 12.80 -5.35
CA PRO A 117 9.00 12.92 -4.23
C PRO A 117 8.49 13.81 -3.09
N SER A 118 7.66 14.82 -3.35
CA SER A 118 7.05 15.63 -2.29
C SER A 118 6.01 14.84 -1.51
N VAL A 119 5.15 14.07 -2.19
CA VAL A 119 4.18 13.19 -1.52
C VAL A 119 4.89 12.17 -0.65
N ARG A 120 5.98 11.54 -1.14
CA ARG A 120 6.79 10.59 -0.36
C ARG A 120 7.33 11.21 0.93
N ARG A 121 7.83 12.44 0.89
CA ARG A 121 8.34 13.15 2.08
C ARG A 121 7.27 13.48 3.10
N SER A 122 6.02 13.60 2.66
CA SER A 122 4.90 14.00 3.51
C SER A 122 3.94 12.85 3.81
N ALA A 123 4.26 11.62 3.39
CA ALA A 123 3.35 10.47 3.50
C ALA A 123 2.94 10.17 4.95
N SER A 124 3.82 10.43 5.92
CA SER A 124 3.56 10.25 7.35
C SER A 124 2.36 11.06 7.86
N VAL A 125 2.03 12.19 7.21
CA VAL A 125 0.86 13.01 7.58
C VAL A 125 -0.44 12.21 7.47
N LEU A 126 -0.50 11.23 6.56
CA LEU A 126 -1.68 10.44 6.29
C LEU A 126 -2.10 9.55 7.47
N HIS A 127 -1.20 9.27 8.41
CA HIS A 127 -1.53 8.55 9.64
C HIS A 127 -2.43 9.35 10.59
N TYR A 128 -2.42 10.68 10.47
CA TYR A 128 -3.22 11.57 11.32
C TYR A 128 -4.59 11.92 10.73
N HIS A 129 -4.93 11.36 9.57
CA HIS A 129 -6.19 11.63 8.88
C HIS A 129 -7.06 10.38 8.75
N GLY A 130 -8.36 10.57 8.91
CA GLY A 130 -9.37 9.55 8.63
C GLY A 130 -9.75 9.49 7.14
N GLY A 131 -10.50 8.44 6.77
CA GLY A 131 -11.00 8.30 5.40
C GLY A 131 -9.88 7.93 4.42
N SER A 132 -10.03 8.31 3.15
CA SER A 132 -9.05 8.02 2.09
C SER A 132 -8.58 9.31 1.40
N PRO A 133 -7.25 9.58 1.31
CA PRO A 133 -6.71 10.77 0.66
C PRO A 133 -6.87 10.74 -0.87
N ILE A 134 -7.16 9.57 -1.44
CA ILE A 134 -7.33 9.37 -2.89
C ILE A 134 -8.79 9.16 -3.27
N GLY A 135 -9.73 9.41 -2.34
CA GLY A 135 -11.14 9.06 -2.50
C GLY A 135 -11.37 7.55 -2.40
N ASN A 136 -12.61 7.10 -2.34
CA ASN A 136 -12.96 5.70 -2.10
C ASN A 136 -14.01 5.19 -3.10
N SER A 137 -13.99 3.88 -3.40
CA SER A 137 -14.91 3.24 -4.34
C SER A 137 -15.95 2.34 -3.66
N ARG A 138 -17.17 2.35 -4.21
CA ARG A 138 -18.22 1.34 -3.97
C ARG A 138 -18.56 0.54 -5.24
N VAL A 139 -17.76 0.68 -6.29
CA VAL A 139 -17.96 -0.01 -7.57
C VAL A 139 -17.75 -1.51 -7.37
N LYS A 140 -18.71 -2.31 -7.81
CA LYS A 140 -18.60 -3.76 -7.90
C LYS A 140 -18.35 -4.12 -9.36
N LEU A 141 -17.14 -4.60 -9.69
CA LEU A 141 -16.79 -4.95 -11.08
C LEU A 141 -17.66 -6.08 -11.65
N SER A 142 -18.30 -6.88 -10.79
CA SER A 142 -19.28 -7.90 -11.17
C SER A 142 -20.63 -7.32 -11.61
N ASN A 143 -20.95 -6.08 -11.24
CA ASN A 143 -22.21 -5.42 -11.60
C ASN A 143 -22.02 -4.58 -12.86
N VAL A 144 -22.07 -5.26 -14.01
CA VAL A 144 -21.90 -4.64 -15.33
C VAL A 144 -22.95 -3.55 -15.58
N GLU A 145 -24.21 -3.82 -15.25
CA GLU A 145 -25.32 -2.87 -15.45
C GLU A 145 -25.09 -1.56 -14.69
N ASP A 146 -24.67 -1.61 -13.43
CA ASP A 146 -24.36 -0.41 -12.65
C ASP A 146 -23.15 0.33 -13.20
N CYS A 147 -22.11 -0.39 -13.64
CA CYS A 147 -20.93 0.23 -14.25
C CYS A 147 -21.29 0.95 -15.56
N VAL A 148 -22.17 0.38 -16.38
CA VAL A 148 -22.67 1.02 -17.61
C VAL A 148 -23.57 2.22 -17.27
N LYS A 149 -24.54 2.04 -16.36
CA LYS A 149 -25.46 3.11 -15.93
C LYS A 149 -24.73 4.32 -15.37
N ARG A 150 -23.64 4.10 -14.64
CA ARG A 150 -22.80 5.16 -14.07
C ARG A 150 -21.74 5.70 -15.03
N GLY A 151 -21.65 5.16 -16.24
CA GLY A 151 -20.70 5.62 -17.25
C GLY A 151 -19.24 5.30 -16.94
N TYR A 152 -18.97 4.25 -16.16
CA TYR A 152 -17.62 3.77 -15.90
C TYR A 152 -17.09 2.90 -17.04
N VAL A 153 -18.00 2.21 -17.75
CA VAL A 153 -17.69 1.43 -18.96
C VAL A 153 -18.77 1.66 -20.01
N ARG A 154 -18.47 1.34 -21.27
CA ARG A 154 -19.44 1.39 -22.38
C ARG A 154 -20.35 0.15 -22.36
N PRO A 155 -21.57 0.24 -22.90
CA PRO A 155 -22.41 -0.94 -23.12
C PRO A 155 -21.66 -2.04 -23.87
N GLY A 156 -21.78 -3.29 -23.40
CA GLY A 156 -21.10 -4.45 -23.97
C GLY A 156 -19.65 -4.66 -23.50
N GLN A 157 -19.10 -3.79 -22.65
CA GLN A 157 -17.78 -4.01 -22.05
C GLN A 157 -17.89 -4.74 -20.70
N ASP A 158 -16.97 -5.68 -20.44
CA ASP A 158 -16.77 -6.26 -19.11
C ASP A 158 -15.87 -5.32 -18.27
N PRO A 159 -16.35 -4.79 -17.12
CA PRO A 159 -15.55 -3.95 -16.23
C PRO A 159 -14.25 -4.61 -15.75
N ARG A 160 -14.21 -5.92 -15.57
CA ARG A 160 -12.98 -6.62 -15.17
C ARG A 160 -11.93 -6.56 -16.26
N GLN A 161 -12.34 -6.77 -17.51
CA GLN A 161 -11.44 -6.66 -18.66
C GLN A 161 -10.97 -5.20 -18.83
N VAL A 162 -11.86 -4.22 -18.71
CA VAL A 162 -11.49 -2.79 -18.78
C VAL A 162 -10.47 -2.42 -17.71
N ALA A 163 -10.66 -2.90 -16.48
CA ALA A 163 -9.72 -2.69 -15.39
C ALA A 163 -8.35 -3.34 -15.68
N ALA A 164 -8.33 -4.59 -16.12
CA ALA A 164 -7.10 -5.30 -16.48
C ALA A 164 -6.36 -4.58 -17.63
N ASP A 165 -7.06 -4.19 -18.68
CA ASP A 165 -6.51 -3.44 -19.81
C ASP A 165 -5.93 -2.10 -19.36
N GLN A 166 -6.59 -1.41 -18.42
CA GLN A 166 -6.07 -0.16 -17.89
C GLN A 166 -4.77 -0.36 -17.10
N LEU A 167 -4.68 -1.39 -16.25
CA LEU A 167 -3.45 -1.71 -15.51
C LEU A 167 -2.28 -1.96 -16.48
N VAL A 168 -2.54 -2.71 -17.56
CA VAL A 168 -1.55 -2.95 -18.62
C VAL A 168 -1.17 -1.66 -19.32
N ARG A 169 -2.14 -0.80 -19.68
CA ARG A 169 -1.88 0.51 -20.30
C ARG A 169 -1.04 1.42 -19.41
N ASP A 170 -1.28 1.42 -18.11
CA ASP A 170 -0.53 2.23 -17.15
C ASP A 170 0.84 1.64 -16.79
N GLY A 171 1.10 0.39 -17.21
CA GLY A 171 2.32 -0.35 -16.91
C GLY A 171 2.41 -0.78 -15.45
N VAL A 172 1.27 -1.00 -14.79
CA VAL A 172 1.19 -1.42 -13.39
C VAL A 172 1.46 -2.92 -13.29
N GLU A 173 2.44 -3.30 -12.47
CA GLU A 173 2.81 -4.70 -12.25
C GLU A 173 2.24 -5.25 -10.94
N VAL A 174 2.01 -4.38 -9.96
CA VAL A 174 1.36 -4.72 -8.69
C VAL A 174 0.26 -3.72 -8.39
N LEU A 175 -0.95 -4.21 -8.17
CA LEU A 175 -2.07 -3.41 -7.67
C LEU A 175 -2.32 -3.73 -6.20
N HIS A 176 -2.19 -2.72 -5.35
CA HIS A 176 -2.59 -2.76 -3.94
C HIS A 176 -4.03 -2.29 -3.81
N THR A 177 -4.94 -3.23 -3.59
CA THR A 177 -6.34 -2.96 -3.26
C THR A 177 -6.48 -2.84 -1.75
N ILE A 178 -6.95 -1.69 -1.27
CA ILE A 178 -7.08 -1.39 0.16
C ILE A 178 -8.57 -1.30 0.49
N GLY A 179 -9.09 -2.29 1.20
CA GLY A 179 -10.50 -2.37 1.53
C GLY A 179 -10.86 -3.63 2.32
N GLY A 180 -12.16 -3.85 2.51
CA GLY A 180 -12.69 -5.06 3.15
C GLY A 180 -12.92 -6.19 2.14
N ASP A 181 -13.62 -7.24 2.57
CA ASP A 181 -13.88 -8.46 1.79
C ASP A 181 -14.44 -8.22 0.37
N ASP A 182 -15.36 -7.27 0.22
CA ASP A 182 -16.00 -6.91 -1.07
C ASP A 182 -15.05 -6.18 -2.07
N THR A 183 -13.79 -5.94 -1.71
CA THR A 183 -12.82 -5.12 -2.48
C THR A 183 -12.01 -5.97 -3.43
#